data_AF-C6XMH6-F1
#
_entry.id   AF-C6XMH6-F1
#
_cell.length_a   1.000
_cell.length_b   1.000
_cell.length_c   1.000
_cell.angle_alpha   90.00
_cell.angle_beta   90.00
_cell.angle_gamma   90.00
#
_symmetry.space_group_name_H-M   'P 1'
#
loop_
_entity.id
_entity.type
_entity.pdbx_description
1 polymer ?
#
loop_
_entity_poly.entity_id
_entity_poly.type
_entity_poly.pdbx_seq_one_letter_code
_entity_poly.pdbx_strand_id
1 'polypeptide(L)'
;MRMKFLALGVAALFVCNAAMGQTKSVDEYKSMSTFCSLEASQLDWRKSTEEANQVKNLNRCKMSCKTAADMMQQGLNHPQLKNNVLVCDQSFSELPASISSKYNGQVTPKAETLFTETELLAFSDECTALAQQYPQMSANNREPNFLKCARFCKSAAQEVAKNSPRQGSKILACEREYTGSKARLNP
;
A
#
# COMPACT_ATOMS: atom_id res chain seq x y z
N MET A 1 -21.38 -67.85 -20.20
CA MET A 1 -22.35 -67.04 -20.97
C MET A 1 -22.75 -65.84 -20.09
N ARG A 2 -22.59 -64.63 -20.64
CA ARG A 2 -23.15 -63.31 -20.23
C ARG A 2 -22.64 -62.62 -18.96
N MET A 3 -21.68 -61.73 -19.23
CA MET A 3 -21.40 -60.46 -18.54
C MET A 3 -22.67 -59.63 -18.29
N LYS A 4 -22.70 -58.89 -17.17
CA LYS A 4 -23.28 -57.54 -17.09
C LYS A 4 -22.44 -56.68 -16.14
N PHE A 5 -21.72 -55.73 -16.71
CA PHE A 5 -21.13 -54.60 -16.02
C PHE A 5 -22.25 -53.62 -15.64
N LEU A 6 -22.32 -53.22 -14.37
CA LEU A 6 -23.16 -52.12 -13.92
C LEU A 6 -22.25 -50.91 -13.71
N ALA A 7 -22.22 -50.05 -14.73
CA ALA A 7 -21.71 -48.69 -14.61
C ALA A 7 -22.72 -47.88 -13.78
N LEU A 8 -22.35 -47.55 -12.54
CA LEU A 8 -23.04 -46.52 -11.76
C LEU A 8 -22.22 -45.24 -11.86
N GLY A 9 -22.77 -44.31 -12.63
CA GLY A 9 -22.20 -43.00 -12.91
C GLY A 9 -21.91 -42.23 -11.63
N VAL A 10 -20.68 -41.73 -11.54
CA VAL A 10 -20.28 -40.74 -10.57
C VAL A 10 -21.10 -39.48 -10.82
N ALA A 11 -22.08 -39.21 -9.96
CA ALA A 11 -22.70 -37.91 -9.90
C ALA A 11 -21.61 -36.93 -9.44
N ALA A 12 -21.04 -36.21 -10.41
CA ALA A 12 -20.20 -35.06 -10.16
C ALA A 12 -21.04 -34.05 -9.37
N LEU A 13 -20.84 -34.03 -8.05
CA LEU A 13 -21.17 -32.89 -7.22
C LEU A 13 -20.35 -31.72 -7.79
N PHE A 14 -21.00 -30.91 -8.62
CA PHE A 14 -20.56 -29.54 -8.85
C PHE A 14 -20.61 -28.86 -7.48
N VAL A 15 -19.48 -28.93 -6.77
CA VAL A 15 -19.17 -27.97 -5.73
C VAL A 15 -19.03 -26.64 -6.48
N CYS A 16 -20.16 -25.95 -6.66
CA CYS A 16 -20.14 -24.52 -6.82
C CYS A 16 -19.44 -23.99 -5.56
N ASN A 17 -18.12 -23.86 -5.64
CA ASN A 17 -17.37 -22.97 -4.78
C ASN A 17 -17.94 -21.59 -5.07
N ALA A 18 -19.04 -21.24 -4.41
CA ALA A 18 -19.19 -19.90 -3.93
C ALA A 18 -17.97 -19.68 -3.03
N ALA A 19 -16.87 -19.23 -3.66
CA ALA A 19 -15.83 -18.51 -2.97
C ALA A 19 -16.53 -17.26 -2.42
N MET A 20 -17.29 -17.43 -1.34
CA MET A 20 -17.52 -16.39 -0.37
C MET A 20 -16.13 -16.06 0.13
N GLY A 21 -15.47 -15.14 -0.58
CA GLY A 21 -14.17 -14.62 -0.17
C GLY A 21 -14.34 -14.21 1.28
N GLN A 22 -13.64 -14.90 2.18
CA GLN A 22 -13.62 -14.52 3.57
C GLN A 22 -13.26 -13.04 3.60
N THR A 23 -14.11 -12.25 4.25
CA THR A 23 -13.81 -10.84 4.46
C THR A 23 -12.47 -10.78 5.19
N LYS A 24 -11.49 -10.12 4.57
CA LYS A 24 -10.15 -9.99 5.12
C LYS A 24 -10.21 -9.23 6.44
N SER A 25 -9.20 -9.39 7.28
CA SER A 25 -9.06 -8.67 8.54
C SER A 25 -8.88 -7.16 8.33
N VAL A 26 -9.13 -6.37 9.39
CA VAL A 26 -8.83 -4.92 9.42
C VAL A 26 -7.37 -4.67 9.02
N ASP A 27 -6.45 -5.50 9.52
CA ASP A 27 -5.02 -5.34 9.31
C ASP A 27 -4.62 -5.63 7.86
N GLU A 28 -5.26 -6.60 7.21
CA GLU A 28 -5.05 -6.84 5.77
C GLU A 28 -5.48 -5.65 4.92
N TYR A 29 -6.63 -5.03 5.20
CA TYR A 29 -7.05 -3.84 4.45
C TYR A 29 -6.16 -2.62 4.72
N LYS A 30 -5.65 -2.46 5.94
CA LYS A 30 -4.61 -1.45 6.26
C LYS A 30 -3.31 -1.71 5.49
N SER A 31 -2.90 -2.97 5.41
CA SER A 31 -1.74 -3.44 4.65
C SER A 31 -1.89 -3.16 3.16
N MET A 32 -3.04 -3.49 2.55
CA MET A 32 -3.35 -3.17 1.14
C MET A 32 -3.32 -1.66 0.88
N SER A 33 -3.90 -0.85 1.78
CA SER A 33 -3.86 0.61 1.65
C SER A 33 -2.43 1.16 1.69
N THR A 34 -1.60 0.62 2.60
CA THR A 34 -0.19 1.00 2.75
C THR A 34 0.61 0.62 1.51
N PHE A 35 0.44 -0.62 1.03
CA PHE A 35 1.03 -1.11 -0.21
C PHE A 35 0.74 -0.17 -1.39
N CYS A 36 -0.54 0.11 -1.64
CA CYS A 36 -0.96 0.98 -2.73
C CYS A 36 -0.41 2.41 -2.60
N SER A 37 -0.27 2.92 -1.37
CA SER A 37 0.35 4.23 -1.14
C SER A 37 1.86 4.23 -1.40
N LEU A 38 2.58 3.14 -1.10
CA LEU A 38 4.03 3.04 -1.33
C LEU A 38 4.33 2.87 -2.82
N GLU A 39 3.61 2.00 -3.51
CA GLU A 39 3.74 1.84 -4.97
C GLU A 39 3.39 3.14 -5.72
N ALA A 40 2.35 3.88 -5.28
CA ALA A 40 2.02 5.17 -5.89
C ALA A 40 3.15 6.20 -5.75
N SER A 41 3.92 6.13 -4.66
CA SER A 41 5.05 7.06 -4.44
C SER A 41 6.27 6.74 -5.28
N GLN A 42 6.35 5.56 -5.89
CA GLN A 42 7.47 5.19 -6.78
C GLN A 42 7.31 5.73 -8.20
N LEU A 43 6.14 6.28 -8.54
CA LEU A 43 5.79 6.74 -9.88
C LEU A 43 5.69 8.28 -9.93
N ASP A 44 5.96 8.87 -11.10
CA ASP A 44 5.74 10.29 -11.37
C ASP A 44 4.58 10.45 -12.36
N TRP A 45 3.43 10.89 -11.86
CA TRP A 45 2.22 11.13 -12.65
C TRP A 45 2.40 12.15 -13.78
N ARG A 46 3.47 12.94 -13.79
CA ARG A 46 3.79 13.91 -14.84
C ARG A 46 4.62 13.33 -15.98
N LYS A 47 5.26 12.18 -15.74
CA LYS A 47 6.19 11.55 -16.67
C LYS A 47 5.49 11.01 -17.90
N SER A 48 4.34 10.38 -17.72
CA SER A 48 3.53 9.87 -18.83
C SER A 48 2.07 9.69 -18.45
N THR A 49 1.19 9.62 -19.46
CA THR A 49 -0.23 9.25 -19.28
C THR A 49 -0.38 7.89 -18.61
N GLU A 50 0.51 6.95 -18.89
CA GLU A 50 0.49 5.62 -18.30
C GLU A 50 0.79 5.67 -16.80
N GLU A 51 1.87 6.35 -16.38
CA GLU A 51 2.17 6.54 -14.96
C GLU A 51 1.08 7.34 -14.25
N ALA A 52 0.50 8.36 -14.90
CA ALA A 52 -0.63 9.10 -14.35
C ALA A 52 -1.84 8.19 -14.05
N ASN A 53 -2.18 7.30 -14.97
CA ASN A 53 -3.27 6.34 -14.80
C ASN A 53 -2.96 5.32 -13.69
N GLN A 54 -1.73 4.82 -13.64
CA GLN A 54 -1.30 3.91 -12.57
C GLN A 54 -1.36 4.58 -11.19
N VAL A 55 -0.85 5.81 -11.06
CA VAL A 55 -0.95 6.60 -9.82
C VAL A 55 -2.41 6.82 -9.42
N LYS A 56 -3.30 7.10 -10.37
CA LYS A 56 -4.74 7.26 -10.11
C LYS A 56 -5.36 5.97 -9.56
N ASN A 57 -5.07 4.83 -10.18
CA ASN A 57 -5.59 3.53 -9.76
C ASN A 57 -5.05 3.12 -8.38
N LEU A 58 -3.76 3.34 -8.13
CA LEU A 58 -3.15 3.10 -6.82
C LEU A 58 -3.73 4.01 -5.73
N ASN A 59 -4.00 5.27 -6.03
CA ASN A 59 -4.67 6.18 -5.09
C ASN A 59 -6.12 5.76 -4.81
N ARG A 60 -6.84 5.24 -5.82
CA ARG A 60 -8.18 4.65 -5.62
C ARG A 60 -8.10 3.46 -4.68
N CYS A 61 -7.20 2.51 -4.93
CA CYS A 61 -6.94 1.38 -4.03
C CYS A 61 -6.64 1.85 -2.59
N LYS A 62 -5.70 2.78 -2.44
CA LYS A 62 -5.31 3.34 -1.13
C LYS A 62 -6.53 3.84 -0.36
N MET A 63 -7.36 4.68 -1.00
CA MET A 63 -8.50 5.33 -0.35
C MET A 63 -9.63 4.36 -0.02
N SER A 64 -9.95 3.42 -0.92
CA SER A 64 -11.02 2.44 -0.69
C SER A 64 -10.64 1.46 0.41
N CYS A 65 -9.40 0.95 0.42
CA CYS A 65 -8.94 0.02 1.44
C CYS A 65 -8.76 0.67 2.82
N LYS A 66 -8.34 1.94 2.87
CA LYS A 66 -8.35 2.72 4.12
C LYS A 66 -9.78 2.84 4.67
N THR A 67 -10.73 3.22 3.82
CA THR A 67 -12.13 3.39 4.23
C THR A 67 -12.73 2.08 4.71
N ALA A 68 -12.44 0.96 4.04
CA ALA A 68 -12.86 -0.37 4.47
C ALA A 68 -12.31 -0.70 5.87
N ALA A 69 -11.00 -0.53 6.08
CA ALA A 69 -10.37 -0.76 7.39
C ALA A 69 -10.94 0.14 8.49
N ASP A 70 -11.13 1.43 8.22
CA ASP A 70 -11.67 2.40 9.19
C ASP A 70 -13.11 2.02 9.59
N MET A 71 -13.95 1.65 8.62
CA MET A 71 -15.33 1.23 8.89
C MET A 71 -15.42 -0.09 9.64
N MET A 72 -14.55 -1.06 9.31
CA MET A 72 -14.45 -2.32 10.05
C MET A 72 -14.04 -2.08 11.51
N GLN A 73 -13.05 -1.21 11.73
CA GLN A 73 -12.57 -0.87 13.08
C GLN A 73 -13.64 -0.14 13.91
N GLN A 74 -14.50 0.66 13.28
CA GLN A 74 -15.58 1.38 13.96
C GLN A 74 -16.82 0.51 14.22
N GLY A 75 -16.88 -0.72 13.70
CA GLY A 75 -18.03 -1.62 13.88
C GLY A 75 -19.34 -1.09 13.24
N LEU A 76 -19.22 -0.26 12.20
CA LEU A 76 -20.37 0.39 11.55
C LEU A 76 -21.24 -0.58 10.74
N ASN A 77 -22.49 -0.17 10.48
CA ASN A 77 -23.57 -0.93 9.83
C ASN A 77 -23.14 -1.84 8.66
N HIS A 78 -23.65 -3.08 8.70
CA HIS A 78 -23.29 -4.21 7.84
C HIS A 78 -23.38 -3.97 6.32
N PRO A 79 -24.35 -3.19 5.77
CA PRO A 79 -24.45 -2.97 4.31
C PRO A 79 -23.40 -2.00 3.76
N GLN A 80 -23.13 -0.89 4.46
CA GLN A 80 -22.13 0.09 4.04
C GLN A 80 -20.72 -0.49 4.15
N LEU A 81 -20.45 -1.24 5.22
CA LEU A 81 -19.21 -1.97 5.39
C LEU A 81 -18.95 -2.93 4.22
N LYS A 82 -19.95 -3.76 3.87
CA LYS A 82 -19.88 -4.70 2.75
C LYS A 82 -19.55 -4.01 1.43
N ASN A 83 -20.18 -2.86 1.15
CA ASN A 83 -19.88 -2.10 -0.07
C ASN A 83 -18.43 -1.59 -0.10
N ASN A 84 -17.93 -1.03 1.02
CA ASN A 84 -16.55 -0.51 1.06
C ASN A 84 -15.50 -1.63 0.96
N VAL A 85 -15.75 -2.78 1.57
CA VAL A 85 -14.94 -4.00 1.40
C VAL A 85 -14.88 -4.40 -0.07
N LEU A 86 -16.04 -4.53 -0.73
CA LEU A 86 -16.10 -4.87 -2.16
C LEU A 86 -15.34 -3.86 -3.03
N VAL A 87 -15.50 -2.56 -2.77
CA VAL A 87 -14.80 -1.51 -3.51
C VAL A 87 -13.28 -1.59 -3.31
N CYS A 88 -12.80 -1.89 -2.11
CA CYS A 88 -11.37 -2.12 -1.87
C CYS A 88 -10.86 -3.34 -2.64
N ASP A 89 -11.51 -4.49 -2.50
CA ASP A 89 -11.08 -5.72 -3.16
C ASP A 89 -11.08 -5.57 -4.68
N GLN A 90 -12.11 -4.92 -5.24
CA GLN A 90 -12.16 -4.59 -6.67
C GLN A 90 -11.02 -3.65 -7.07
N SER A 91 -10.85 -2.52 -6.36
CA SER A 91 -9.80 -1.54 -6.67
C SER A 91 -8.40 -2.15 -6.63
N PHE A 92 -8.18 -3.14 -5.76
CA PHE A 92 -6.92 -3.86 -5.67
C PHE A 92 -6.74 -4.88 -6.80
N SER A 93 -7.80 -5.62 -7.15
CA SER A 93 -7.77 -6.58 -8.27
C SER A 93 -7.61 -5.92 -9.65
N GLU A 94 -8.03 -4.65 -9.78
CA GLU A 94 -7.87 -3.83 -10.99
C GLU A 94 -6.43 -3.31 -11.16
N LEU A 95 -5.54 -3.50 -10.18
CA LEU A 95 -4.13 -3.13 -10.33
C LEU A 95 -3.42 -4.07 -11.33
N PRO A 96 -2.49 -3.55 -12.15
CA PRO A 96 -1.67 -4.37 -13.03
C PRO A 96 -1.00 -5.52 -12.27
N ALA A 97 -0.93 -6.71 -12.89
CA ALA A 97 -0.32 -7.89 -12.29
C ALA A 97 1.14 -7.67 -11.87
N SER A 98 1.87 -6.82 -12.59
CA SER A 98 3.24 -6.41 -12.27
C SER A 98 3.36 -5.65 -10.94
N ILE A 99 2.26 -5.08 -10.44
CA ILE A 99 2.18 -4.40 -9.16
C ILE A 99 1.53 -5.31 -8.12
N SER A 100 0.32 -5.83 -8.38
CA SER A 100 -0.43 -6.60 -7.39
C SER A 100 0.28 -7.89 -6.95
N SER A 101 1.11 -8.51 -7.79
CA SER A 101 1.93 -9.68 -7.43
C SER A 101 3.03 -9.37 -6.40
N LYS A 102 3.43 -8.10 -6.24
CA LYS A 102 4.38 -7.69 -5.19
C LYS A 102 3.75 -7.71 -3.80
N TYR A 103 2.42 -7.75 -3.71
CA TYR A 103 1.70 -7.83 -2.45
C TYR A 103 1.66 -9.27 -1.94
N ASN A 104 2.35 -9.54 -0.85
CA ASN A 104 2.48 -10.86 -0.24
C ASN A 104 1.53 -11.09 0.94
N GLY A 105 0.48 -10.28 1.10
CA GLY A 105 -0.41 -10.33 2.26
C GLY A 105 0.20 -9.80 3.56
N GLN A 106 1.50 -9.47 3.55
CA GLN A 106 2.24 -8.89 4.64
C GLN A 106 2.83 -7.55 4.20
N VAL A 107 1.98 -6.53 4.12
CA VAL A 107 2.46 -5.17 4.41
C VAL A 107 2.12 -4.86 5.87
N THR A 108 2.60 -5.73 6.74
CA THR A 108 3.28 -5.23 7.94
C THR A 108 4.40 -4.34 7.39
N PRO A 109 4.51 -3.05 7.78
CA PRO A 109 5.66 -2.23 7.39
C PRO A 109 6.89 -3.07 7.72
N LYS A 110 7.66 -3.53 6.72
CA LYS A 110 8.71 -4.57 6.83
C LYS A 110 9.05 -4.82 8.30
N ALA A 111 8.35 -5.77 8.93
CA ALA A 111 8.53 -5.99 10.37
C ALA A 111 9.93 -6.54 10.67
N GLU A 112 10.73 -6.82 9.63
CA GLU A 112 12.07 -7.37 9.73
C GLU A 112 13.18 -6.37 9.39
N THR A 113 12.88 -5.10 9.10
CA THR A 113 13.85 -4.01 9.14
C THR A 113 13.12 -2.70 9.42
N LEU A 114 12.73 -2.49 10.67
CA LEU A 114 12.48 -1.13 11.15
C LEU A 114 13.78 -0.35 10.90
N PHE A 115 13.78 0.58 9.94
CA PHE A 115 14.91 1.46 9.72
C PHE A 115 15.41 1.97 11.07
N THR A 116 16.69 1.78 11.32
CA THR A 116 17.35 2.25 12.53
C THR A 116 17.28 3.78 12.59
N GLU A 117 17.43 4.34 13.80
CA GLU A 117 17.54 5.79 13.97
C GLU A 117 18.59 6.38 13.02
N THR A 118 19.76 5.73 12.90
CA THR A 118 20.87 6.17 12.05
C THR A 118 20.50 6.19 10.57
N GLU A 119 19.80 5.18 10.06
CA GLU A 119 19.34 5.16 8.66
C GLU A 119 18.35 6.28 8.36
N LEU A 120 17.42 6.53 9.29
CA LEU A 120 16.43 7.60 9.14
C LEU A 120 17.08 9.00 9.20
N LEU A 121 18.12 9.17 10.01
CA LEU A 121 18.93 10.40 10.01
C LEU A 121 19.68 10.55 8.69
N ALA A 122 20.27 9.48 8.16
CA ALA A 122 20.96 9.51 6.87
C ALA A 122 20.01 9.90 5.72
N PHE A 123 18.78 9.37 5.69
CA PHE A 123 17.75 9.80 4.73
C PHE A 123 17.37 11.27 4.90
N SER A 124 17.31 11.75 6.13
CA SER A 124 17.05 13.18 6.41
C SER A 124 18.14 14.08 5.85
N ASP A 125 19.40 13.70 6.03
CA ASP A 125 20.55 14.47 5.57
C ASP A 125 20.68 14.44 4.04
N GLU A 126 20.46 13.28 3.41
CA GLU A 126 20.40 13.16 1.95
C GLU A 126 19.29 14.05 1.38
N CYS A 127 18.08 14.00 1.96
CA CYS A 127 16.98 14.86 1.53
C CYS A 127 17.29 16.35 1.78
N THR A 128 18.04 16.71 2.82
CA THR A 128 18.48 18.10 3.01
C THR A 128 19.45 18.54 1.92
N ALA A 129 20.42 17.69 1.55
CA ALA A 129 21.36 17.97 0.47
C ALA A 129 20.64 18.08 -0.89
N LEU A 130 19.74 17.15 -1.20
CA LEU A 130 18.93 17.19 -2.42
C LEU A 130 18.02 18.43 -2.44
N ALA A 131 17.50 18.87 -1.30
CA ALA A 131 16.68 20.06 -1.25
C ALA A 131 17.44 21.34 -1.67
N GLN A 132 18.74 21.40 -1.36
CA GLN A 132 19.64 22.48 -1.76
C GLN A 132 19.99 22.40 -3.25
N GLN A 133 20.19 21.19 -3.78
CA GLN A 133 20.49 20.96 -5.21
C GLN A 133 19.27 21.24 -6.11
N TYR A 134 18.06 20.95 -5.64
CA TYR A 134 16.82 21.05 -6.43
C TYR A 134 15.76 21.96 -5.74
N PRO A 135 16.04 23.26 -5.57
CA PRO A 135 15.18 24.16 -4.78
C PRO A 135 13.76 24.29 -5.33
N GLN A 136 13.58 24.22 -6.65
CA GLN A 136 12.26 24.21 -7.29
C GLN A 136 11.39 23.00 -6.93
N MET A 137 11.99 21.84 -6.61
CA MET A 137 11.27 20.63 -6.22
C MET A 137 10.92 20.64 -4.73
N SER A 138 11.70 21.37 -3.93
CA SER A 138 11.61 21.48 -2.47
C SER A 138 10.43 22.32 -1.98
N ALA A 139 9.94 23.27 -2.78
CA ALA A 139 8.89 24.21 -2.36
C ALA A 139 7.45 23.73 -2.63
N ASN A 140 7.25 22.64 -3.40
CA ASN A 140 5.90 22.17 -3.73
C ASN A 140 5.28 21.38 -2.56
N ASN A 141 4.41 22.03 -1.80
CA ASN A 141 3.72 21.41 -0.67
C ASN A 141 2.58 20.45 -1.06
N ARG A 142 2.24 20.32 -2.34
CA ARG A 142 1.19 19.37 -2.79
C ARG A 142 1.74 17.97 -3.07
N GLU A 143 3.05 17.84 -3.19
CA GLU A 143 3.72 16.59 -3.59
C GLU A 143 4.78 16.18 -2.56
N PRO A 144 5.28 14.93 -2.64
CA PRO A 144 6.51 14.54 -1.97
C PRO A 144 7.65 15.48 -2.38
N ASN A 145 8.36 16.04 -1.40
CA ASN A 145 9.49 16.93 -1.66
C ASN A 145 10.60 16.74 -0.64
N PHE A 146 11.80 17.18 -1.00
CA PHE A 146 13.01 16.95 -0.21
C PHE A 146 12.97 17.62 1.17
N LEU A 147 12.33 18.79 1.33
CA LEU A 147 12.19 19.43 2.65
C LEU A 147 11.22 18.68 3.57
N LYS A 148 10.12 18.15 3.01
CA LYS A 148 9.19 17.28 3.74
C LYS A 148 9.86 15.96 4.08
N CYS A 149 10.55 15.33 3.13
CA CYS A 149 11.33 14.12 3.36
C CYS A 149 12.27 14.30 4.56
N ALA A 150 13.11 15.34 4.54
CA ALA A 150 14.03 15.63 5.65
C ALA A 150 13.30 15.72 7.00
N ARG A 151 12.18 16.47 7.04
CA ARG A 151 11.37 16.63 8.24
C ARG A 151 10.76 15.32 8.73
N PHE A 152 10.16 14.53 7.84
CA PHE A 152 9.50 13.28 8.20
C PHE A 152 10.51 12.22 8.64
N CYS A 153 11.65 12.11 7.96
CA CYS A 153 12.72 11.18 8.33
C CYS A 153 13.38 11.55 9.66
N LYS A 154 13.64 12.83 9.91
CA LYS A 154 14.11 13.30 11.23
C LYS A 154 13.09 13.03 12.34
N SER A 155 11.80 13.26 12.07
CA SER A 155 10.73 12.92 13.03
C SER A 155 10.63 11.42 13.27
N ALA A 156 10.84 10.59 12.24
CA ALA A 156 10.83 9.14 12.38
C ALA A 156 12.01 8.66 13.24
N ALA A 157 13.22 9.17 12.99
CA ALA A 157 14.40 8.89 13.81
C ALA A 157 14.15 9.20 15.30
N GLN A 158 13.55 10.36 15.59
CA GLN A 158 13.20 10.75 16.96
C GLN A 158 12.18 9.83 17.63
N GLU A 159 11.20 9.30 16.88
CA GLU A 159 10.23 8.37 17.45
C GLU A 159 10.83 6.98 17.68
N VAL A 160 11.77 6.54 16.82
CA VAL A 160 12.55 5.31 16.99
C VAL A 160 13.45 5.42 18.22
N ALA A 161 14.19 6.51 18.37
CA ALA A 161 15.05 6.77 19.54
C ALA A 161 14.29 6.70 20.87
N LYS A 162 13.00 7.04 20.84
CA LYS A 162 12.10 7.05 22.00
C LYS A 162 11.37 5.72 22.21
N ASN A 163 11.54 4.72 21.34
CA ASN A 163 10.73 3.50 21.30
C ASN A 163 9.21 3.81 21.33
N SER A 164 8.80 4.84 20.58
CA SER A 164 7.43 5.33 20.61
C SER A 164 6.46 4.39 19.87
N PRO A 165 5.22 4.21 20.36
CA PRO A 165 4.19 3.45 19.63
C PRO A 165 3.85 4.05 18.26
N ARG A 166 4.27 5.30 18.00
CA ARG A 166 4.05 5.98 16.72
C ARG A 166 5.16 5.72 15.69
N GLN A 167 6.25 5.03 16.06
CA GLN A 167 7.43 4.86 15.21
C GLN A 167 7.10 4.32 13.81
N GLY A 168 6.27 3.28 13.71
CA GLY A 168 5.92 2.66 12.43
C GLY A 168 5.21 3.64 11.49
N SER A 169 4.28 4.44 12.01
CA SER A 169 3.58 5.46 11.20
C SER A 169 4.51 6.56 10.68
N LYS A 170 5.56 6.91 11.44
CA LYS A 170 6.53 7.93 11.04
C LYS A 170 7.55 7.38 10.06
N ILE A 171 8.00 6.14 10.26
CA ILE A 171 8.86 5.42 9.33
C ILE A 171 8.18 5.35 7.95
N LEU A 172 6.91 4.93 7.89
CA LEU A 172 6.14 4.89 6.64
C LEU A 172 6.00 6.26 5.97
N ALA A 173 5.82 7.32 6.77
CA ALA A 173 5.77 8.68 6.24
C ALA A 173 7.13 9.11 5.67
N CYS A 174 8.23 8.80 6.34
CA CYS A 174 9.58 9.03 5.83
C CYS A 174 9.82 8.29 4.52
N GLU A 175 9.58 6.98 4.48
CA GLU A 175 9.82 6.14 3.29
C GLU A 175 9.05 6.64 2.07
N ARG A 176 7.76 7.00 2.25
CA ARG A 176 6.94 7.54 1.16
C ARG A 176 7.49 8.85 0.61
N GLU A 177 7.93 9.75 1.48
CA GLU A 177 8.44 11.07 1.07
C GLU A 177 9.83 10.94 0.45
N TYR A 178 10.68 10.06 0.98
CA TYR A 178 12.00 9.75 0.44
C TYR A 178 11.89 9.14 -0.96
N THR A 179 11.14 8.06 -1.11
CA THR A 179 10.90 7.39 -2.38
C THR A 179 10.20 8.31 -3.38
N GLY A 180 9.14 9.01 -2.96
CA GLY A 180 8.40 9.94 -3.80
C GLY A 180 9.21 11.15 -4.26
N SER A 181 10.10 11.67 -3.44
CA SER A 181 10.96 12.78 -3.86
C SER A 181 12.04 12.31 -4.83
N LYS A 182 12.59 11.09 -4.64
CA LYS A 182 13.61 10.52 -5.52
C LYS A 182 13.06 10.07 -6.88
N ALA A 183 11.85 9.54 -6.94
CA ALA A 183 11.21 9.16 -8.22
C ALA A 183 11.15 10.37 -9.19
N ARG A 184 10.95 11.57 -8.64
CA ARG A 184 10.87 12.82 -9.40
C ARG A 184 12.23 13.36 -9.90
N LEU A 185 13.36 12.77 -9.49
CA LEU A 185 14.69 13.19 -9.97
C LEU A 185 15.00 12.67 -11.38
N ASN A 186 14.33 11.60 -11.81
CA ASN A 186 14.52 10.96 -13.12
C ASN A 186 13.25 11.09 -13.98
N PRO A 187 12.93 12.32 -14.46
CA PRO A 187 11.81 12.55 -15.36
C PRO A 187 11.94 11.75 -16.65
#